data_AF-A0A2N7PNX6-F1
#
_entry.id   AF-A0A2N7PNX6-F1
#
_cell.length_a   1.000
_cell.length_b   1.000
_cell.length_c   1.000
_cell.angle_alpha   90.00
_cell.angle_beta   90.00
_cell.angle_gamma   90.00
#
_symmetry.space_group_name_H-M   'P 1'
#
loop_
_entity.id
_entity.type
_entity.pdbx_description
1 polymer ?
#
loop_
_entity_poly.entity_id
_entity_poly.type
_entity_poly.pdbx_seq_one_letter_code
_entity_poly.pdbx_strand_id
1 'polypeptide(L)'
;ERAGLPQEAIKFVTLSRLTARIDNNAIQDGFQLYFHLFIFTKSGEWGVIQQGRDEKTLYARRYQWYSEKISNLCENPHSGIVSSIKRDQVLNLVAKESRKVQNVLVDLVKENLNLVIKELAPKVHIIFKREHNLTFEDFSYKSLKKIWEKTYKKPPSNFQELILTQGIGAKALRALTLASELIYNVKASREDPVIYSYAHGGKDGHPYRLNKKLYDTTIQELEEILRKIKLRESEKLELFRKLPQIFNF
;
A
#
# COMPACT_ATOMS: atom_id res chain seq x y z
N GLU A 1 3.88 28.80 2.97
CA GLU A 1 4.61 29.45 4.08
C GLU A 1 5.53 28.46 4.76
N ARG A 2 6.84 28.75 4.77
CA ARG A 2 7.81 28.07 5.64
C ARG A 2 7.65 28.67 7.04
N ALA A 3 6.65 28.20 7.79
CA ALA A 3 6.64 28.41 9.24
C ALA A 3 7.96 27.87 9.78
N GLY A 4 8.67 28.63 10.62
CA GLY A 4 10.02 28.36 11.13
C GLY A 4 10.12 27.07 11.95
N LEU A 5 9.91 25.94 11.30
CA LEU A 5 9.96 24.62 11.87
C LEU A 5 11.43 24.16 11.94
N PRO A 6 11.86 23.52 13.04
CA PRO A 6 13.21 22.98 13.21
C PRO A 6 13.60 21.99 12.11
N GLN A 7 14.86 21.50 12.11
CA GLN A 7 15.34 20.44 11.19
C GLN A 7 14.39 19.22 11.11
N GLU A 8 13.59 18.98 12.15
CA GLU A 8 12.52 17.98 12.22
C GLU A 8 11.47 18.12 11.10
N ALA A 9 11.25 19.31 10.53
CA ALA A 9 10.34 19.53 9.41
C ALA A 9 10.71 18.72 8.15
N ILE A 10 12.02 18.45 7.96
CA ILE A 10 12.52 17.62 6.86
C ILE A 10 11.97 16.19 6.96
N LYS A 11 11.75 15.69 8.18
CA LYS A 11 11.13 14.39 8.43
C LYS A 11 9.68 14.37 7.93
N PHE A 12 8.89 15.41 8.21
CA PHE A 12 7.49 15.49 7.74
C PHE A 12 7.38 15.62 6.23
N VAL A 13 8.28 16.35 5.57
CA VAL A 13 8.33 16.38 4.09
C VAL A 13 8.61 14.99 3.53
N THR A 14 9.52 14.25 4.17
CA THR A 14 9.84 12.88 3.76
C THR A 14 8.68 11.92 3.98
N LEU A 15 8.01 12.01 5.14
CA LEU A 15 6.81 11.22 5.46
C LEU A 15 5.65 11.52 4.49
N SER A 16 5.42 12.79 4.20
CA SER A 16 4.41 13.25 3.24
C SER A 16 4.65 12.68 1.84
N ARG A 17 5.91 12.67 1.38
CA ARG A 17 6.27 12.04 0.09
C ARG A 17 6.15 10.52 0.14
N LEU A 18 6.57 9.88 1.23
CA LEU A 18 6.54 8.43 1.38
C LEU A 18 5.10 7.91 1.35
N THR A 19 4.21 8.49 2.15
CA THR A 19 2.78 8.13 2.20
C THR A 19 2.13 8.26 0.83
N ALA A 20 2.38 9.35 0.10
CA ALA A 20 1.88 9.51 -1.27
C ALA A 20 2.44 8.49 -2.26
N ARG A 21 3.73 8.15 -2.15
CA ARG A 21 4.32 7.11 -3.01
C ARG A 21 3.84 5.71 -2.66
N ILE A 22 3.56 5.41 -1.39
CA ILE A 22 3.01 4.12 -1.01
C ILE A 22 1.62 3.95 -1.63
N ASP A 23 0.74 4.94 -1.43
CA ASP A 23 -0.64 4.88 -1.91
C ASP A 23 -0.73 4.84 -3.43
N ASN A 24 0.17 5.55 -4.12
CA ASN A 24 0.14 5.63 -5.59
C ASN A 24 0.98 4.56 -6.31
N ASN A 25 2.04 4.03 -5.68
CA ASN A 25 3.00 3.15 -6.36
C ASN A 25 3.13 1.76 -5.73
N ALA A 26 3.09 1.67 -4.40
CA ALA A 26 3.28 0.40 -3.68
C ALA A 26 1.96 -0.38 -3.54
N ILE A 27 0.83 0.33 -3.50
CA ILE A 27 -0.51 -0.23 -3.67
C ILE A 27 -0.95 0.07 -5.09
N GLN A 28 -1.09 -0.95 -5.93
CA GLN A 28 -1.47 -0.80 -7.34
C GLN A 28 -2.88 -1.32 -7.54
N ASP A 29 -3.85 -0.52 -7.11
CA ASP A 29 -5.28 -0.82 -7.12
C ASP A 29 -6.05 -0.15 -8.27
N GLY A 30 -5.34 0.62 -9.10
CA GLY A 30 -5.90 1.32 -10.25
C GLY A 30 -6.52 2.69 -9.93
N PHE A 31 -6.37 3.20 -8.71
CA PHE A 31 -6.80 4.55 -8.35
C PHE A 31 -5.59 5.50 -8.38
N GLN A 32 -5.68 6.57 -9.17
CA GLN A 32 -4.62 7.58 -9.22
C GLN A 32 -4.89 8.69 -8.20
N LEU A 33 -3.89 9.01 -7.38
CA LEU A 33 -4.02 10.08 -6.40
C LEU A 33 -4.23 11.44 -7.06
N TYR A 34 -5.25 12.17 -6.62
CA TYR A 34 -5.53 13.54 -7.05
C TYR A 34 -5.65 14.52 -5.89
N PHE A 35 -5.76 14.02 -4.66
CA PHE A 35 -5.82 14.83 -3.44
C PHE A 35 -4.88 14.27 -2.38
N HIS A 36 -4.13 15.16 -1.73
CA HIS A 36 -3.22 14.85 -0.64
C HIS A 36 -3.29 15.94 0.43
N LEU A 37 -3.67 15.54 1.65
CA LEU A 37 -3.70 16.41 2.82
C LEU A 37 -2.84 15.78 3.92
N PHE A 38 -1.81 16.52 4.33
CA PHE A 38 -0.91 16.15 5.43
C PHE A 38 -1.13 17.12 6.59
N ILE A 39 -1.53 16.59 7.74
CA ILE A 39 -1.81 17.37 8.96
C ILE A 39 -0.84 16.90 10.04
N PHE A 40 -0.31 17.83 10.82
CA PHE A 40 0.59 17.52 11.93
C PHE A 40 0.41 18.50 13.09
N THR A 41 0.77 18.03 14.29
CA THR A 41 0.72 18.79 15.53
C THR A 41 2.11 19.28 15.93
N LYS A 42 2.18 20.15 16.94
CA LYS A 42 3.47 20.59 17.53
C LYS A 42 4.18 19.47 18.30
N SER A 43 3.43 18.53 18.87
CA SER A 43 3.94 17.31 19.54
C SER A 43 4.50 16.28 18.56
N GLY A 44 4.22 16.44 17.26
CA GLY A 44 4.77 15.60 16.20
C GLY A 44 3.88 14.42 15.80
N GLU A 45 2.65 14.34 16.33
CA GLU A 45 1.64 13.48 15.72
C GLU A 45 1.27 14.02 14.34
N TRP A 46 0.94 13.11 13.44
CA TRP A 46 0.52 13.44 12.09
C TRP A 46 -0.55 12.48 11.58
N GLY A 47 -1.31 12.97 10.60
CA GLY A 47 -2.27 12.20 9.85
C GLY A 47 -2.25 12.58 8.38
N VAL A 48 -2.58 11.63 7.51
CA VAL A 48 -2.68 11.87 6.07
C VAL A 48 -4.01 11.37 5.56
N ILE A 49 -4.69 12.20 4.80
CA ILE A 49 -5.88 11.85 4.05
C ILE A 49 -5.56 12.03 2.58
N GLN A 50 -5.60 10.93 1.84
CA GLN A 50 -5.36 10.93 0.40
C GLN A 50 -6.61 10.43 -0.32
N GLN A 51 -6.84 10.93 -1.53
CA GLN A 51 -7.92 10.46 -2.38
C GLN A 51 -7.40 10.09 -3.76
N GLY A 52 -7.63 8.85 -4.13
CA GLY A 52 -7.41 8.32 -5.47
C GLY A 52 -8.72 8.24 -6.26
N ARG A 53 -8.66 8.40 -7.57
CA ARG A 53 -9.79 8.24 -8.49
C ARG A 53 -9.48 7.17 -9.51
N ASP A 54 -10.44 6.30 -9.77
CA ASP A 54 -10.42 5.44 -10.95
C ASP A 54 -10.95 6.24 -12.15
N GLU A 55 -10.13 6.38 -13.19
CA GLU A 55 -10.49 7.14 -14.39
C GLU A 55 -11.64 6.51 -15.19
N LYS A 56 -11.86 5.20 -15.07
CA LYS A 56 -12.91 4.49 -15.81
C LYS A 56 -14.26 4.60 -15.12
N THR A 57 -14.29 4.27 -13.83
CA THR A 57 -15.55 4.22 -13.06
C THR A 57 -15.87 5.55 -12.38
N LEU A 58 -14.89 6.47 -12.33
CA LEU A 58 -14.95 7.77 -11.66
C LEU A 58 -15.17 7.70 -10.15
N TYR A 59 -15.19 6.50 -9.55
CA TYR A 59 -15.25 6.32 -8.11
C TYR A 59 -13.94 6.72 -7.45
N ALA A 60 -14.07 7.15 -6.20
CA ALA A 60 -12.95 7.48 -5.36
C ALA A 60 -12.59 6.37 -4.38
N ARG A 61 -11.32 6.36 -3.99
CA ARG A 61 -10.77 5.58 -2.89
C ARG A 61 -10.04 6.53 -1.95
N ARG A 62 -10.29 6.41 -0.66
CA ARG A 62 -9.69 7.25 0.38
C ARG A 62 -8.69 6.43 1.18
N TYR A 63 -7.47 6.93 1.30
CA TYR A 63 -6.41 6.31 2.09
C TYR A 63 -6.17 7.17 3.32
N GLN A 64 -6.12 6.53 4.49
CA GLN A 64 -6.01 7.21 5.76
C GLN A 64 -4.81 6.69 6.54
N TRP A 65 -4.02 7.62 7.03
CA TRP A 65 -2.84 7.38 7.84
C TRP A 65 -2.98 8.11 9.16
N TYR A 66 -2.60 7.44 10.26
CA TYR A 66 -2.56 8.05 11.58
C TYR A 66 -1.34 7.58 12.34
N SER A 67 -0.45 8.52 12.65
CA SER A 67 0.88 8.25 13.20
C SER A 67 0.89 7.37 14.45
N GLU A 68 -0.05 7.56 15.37
CA GLU A 68 -0.09 6.80 16.62
C GLU A 68 -0.45 5.32 16.43
N LYS A 69 -1.13 4.98 15.32
CA LYS A 69 -1.46 3.58 14.97
C LYS A 69 -0.40 2.91 14.11
N ILE A 70 0.64 3.63 13.69
CA ILE A 70 1.66 3.14 12.76
C ILE A 70 2.89 2.67 13.54
N SER A 71 3.15 1.37 13.49
CA SER A 71 4.41 0.79 13.96
C SER A 71 5.48 0.75 12.85
N ASN A 72 5.07 0.54 11.61
CA ASN A 72 5.95 0.45 10.45
C ASN A 72 5.28 1.07 9.22
N LEU A 73 5.96 2.02 8.58
CA LEU A 73 5.44 2.76 7.43
C LEU A 73 5.29 1.91 6.16
N CYS A 74 5.94 0.75 6.08
CA CYS A 74 5.95 -0.12 4.92
C CYS A 74 5.29 -1.48 5.18
N GLU A 75 4.59 -1.66 6.30
CA GLU A 75 3.94 -2.92 6.67
C GLU A 75 2.58 -2.63 7.31
N ASN A 76 1.49 -2.86 6.56
CA ASN A 76 0.11 -2.52 6.90
C ASN A 76 -0.04 -1.15 7.59
N PRO A 77 0.45 -0.05 6.96
CA PRO A 77 0.58 1.22 7.65
C PRO A 77 -0.72 2.03 7.71
N HIS A 78 -1.72 1.67 6.91
CA HIS A 78 -2.97 2.43 6.82
C HIS A 78 -3.83 2.20 8.05
N SER A 79 -4.38 3.28 8.59
CA SER A 79 -5.47 3.19 9.56
C SER A 79 -6.79 2.78 8.91
N GLY A 80 -6.92 3.03 7.60
CA GLY A 80 -8.01 2.53 6.78
C GLY A 80 -7.86 2.91 5.31
N ILE A 81 -8.30 2.03 4.42
CA ILE A 81 -8.47 2.31 2.99
C ILE A 81 -9.94 2.08 2.67
N VAL A 82 -10.63 3.11 2.22
CA VAL A 82 -12.09 3.13 2.06
C VAL A 82 -12.44 3.33 0.60
N SER A 83 -13.26 2.43 0.04
CA SER A 83 -13.83 2.57 -1.29
C SER A 83 -15.12 1.77 -1.44
N SER A 84 -15.99 2.22 -2.34
CA SER A 84 -17.17 1.47 -2.78
C SER A 84 -16.79 0.32 -3.72
N ILE A 85 -15.59 0.36 -4.33
CA ILE A 85 -15.10 -0.65 -5.26
C ILE A 85 -13.98 -1.44 -4.61
N LYS A 86 -14.21 -2.76 -4.52
CA LYS A 86 -13.19 -3.75 -4.26
C LYS A 86 -12.73 -4.38 -5.58
N ARG A 87 -11.44 -4.61 -5.71
CA ARG A 87 -10.80 -5.27 -6.84
C ARG A 87 -10.42 -6.69 -6.47
N ASP A 88 -10.43 -7.58 -7.45
CA ASP A 88 -10.07 -8.98 -7.24
C ASP A 88 -8.56 -9.21 -7.17
N GLN A 89 -7.78 -8.35 -7.82
CA GLN A 89 -6.32 -8.44 -7.91
C GLN A 89 -5.69 -7.05 -7.76
N VAL A 90 -5.03 -6.82 -6.63
CA VAL A 90 -4.30 -5.58 -6.32
C VAL A 90 -2.89 -5.95 -5.91
N LEU A 91 -1.88 -5.45 -6.61
CA LEU A 91 -0.51 -5.61 -6.12
C LEU A 91 -0.33 -4.72 -4.88
N ASN A 92 -0.25 -5.33 -3.71
CA ASN A 92 -0.06 -4.63 -2.44
C ASN A 92 1.33 -4.95 -1.86
N LEU A 93 2.30 -4.09 -2.15
CA LEU A 93 3.67 -4.26 -1.67
C LEU A 93 3.86 -3.89 -0.21
N VAL A 94 2.90 -3.22 0.44
CA VAL A 94 2.96 -2.89 1.88
C VAL A 94 2.13 -3.83 2.75
N ALA A 95 1.53 -4.87 2.16
CA ALA A 95 0.95 -5.97 2.93
C ALA A 95 2.02 -6.67 3.77
N LYS A 96 1.63 -7.20 4.94
CA LYS A 96 2.54 -7.97 5.81
C LYS A 96 3.17 -9.17 5.10
N GLU A 97 2.39 -9.83 4.25
CA GLU A 97 2.78 -10.98 3.44
C GLU A 97 3.84 -10.61 2.40
N SER A 98 3.84 -9.35 1.95
CA SER A 98 4.78 -8.83 0.96
C SER A 98 6.18 -8.55 1.53
N ARG A 99 6.42 -8.74 2.83
CA ARG A 99 7.71 -8.40 3.45
C ARG A 99 8.91 -9.11 2.80
N LYS A 100 8.74 -10.37 2.40
CA LYS A 100 9.81 -11.13 1.71
C LYS A 100 10.14 -10.52 0.35
N VAL A 101 9.13 -10.17 -0.45
CA VAL A 101 9.37 -9.57 -1.76
C VAL A 101 10.00 -8.18 -1.62
N GLN A 102 9.62 -7.38 -0.61
CA GLN A 102 10.24 -6.07 -0.37
C GLN A 102 11.77 -6.18 -0.21
N ASN A 103 12.25 -7.18 0.53
CA ASN A 103 13.69 -7.40 0.71
C ASN A 103 14.36 -7.78 -0.62
N VAL A 104 13.77 -8.73 -1.36
CA VAL A 104 14.30 -9.14 -2.67
C VAL A 104 14.33 -7.96 -3.65
N LEU A 105 13.33 -7.08 -3.64
CA LEU A 105 13.32 -5.87 -4.48
C LEU A 105 14.50 -4.96 -4.15
N VAL A 106 14.80 -4.77 -2.87
CA VAL A 106 15.94 -3.95 -2.43
C VAL A 106 17.25 -4.58 -2.86
N ASP A 107 17.39 -5.90 -2.69
CA ASP A 107 18.61 -6.63 -3.04
C ASP A 107 18.82 -6.68 -4.56
N LEU A 108 17.76 -6.90 -5.33
CA LEU A 108 17.81 -6.93 -6.79
C LEU A 108 18.29 -5.60 -7.38
N VAL A 109 17.92 -4.47 -6.80
CA VAL A 109 18.37 -3.16 -7.32
C VAL A 109 19.80 -2.82 -6.85
N LYS A 110 20.33 -3.54 -5.85
CA LYS A 110 21.74 -3.48 -5.45
C LYS A 110 22.66 -4.38 -6.29
N GLU A 111 22.10 -5.31 -7.05
CA GLU A 111 22.85 -6.18 -7.97
C GLU A 111 23.73 -5.38 -8.91
N ASN A 112 24.85 -5.98 -9.30
CA ASN A 112 25.84 -5.32 -10.14
C ASN A 112 25.25 -5.04 -11.53
N LEU A 113 25.10 -3.76 -11.87
CA LEU A 113 24.54 -3.29 -13.13
C LEU A 113 25.23 -3.92 -14.36
N ASN A 114 26.54 -4.19 -14.30
CA ASN A 114 27.26 -4.79 -15.42
C ASN A 114 26.87 -6.25 -15.65
N LEU A 115 26.56 -7.00 -14.58
CA LEU A 115 26.04 -8.37 -14.69
C LEU A 115 24.63 -8.36 -15.26
N VAL A 116 23.75 -7.51 -14.71
CA VAL A 116 22.36 -7.37 -15.20
C VAL A 116 22.32 -6.95 -16.66
N ILE A 117 23.14 -5.99 -17.09
CA ILE A 117 23.23 -5.55 -18.50
C ILE A 117 23.76 -6.67 -19.40
N LYS A 118 24.73 -7.46 -18.92
CA LYS A 118 25.30 -8.57 -19.68
C LYS A 118 24.26 -9.67 -19.92
N GLU A 119 23.43 -9.96 -18.92
CA GLU A 119 22.32 -10.93 -19.03
C GLU A 119 21.15 -10.38 -19.87
N LEU A 120 20.91 -9.07 -19.85
CA LEU A 120 19.92 -8.41 -20.70
C LEU A 120 20.42 -8.15 -22.13
N ALA A 121 21.70 -8.40 -22.41
CA ALA A 121 22.27 -8.16 -23.73
C ALA A 121 21.65 -9.15 -24.75
N PRO A 122 21.40 -8.71 -26.00
CA PRO A 122 20.61 -9.46 -26.99
C PRO A 122 21.15 -10.86 -27.39
N LYS A 123 22.31 -11.27 -26.87
CA LYS A 123 22.90 -12.60 -27.08
C LYS A 123 22.43 -13.65 -26.07
N VAL A 124 21.73 -13.26 -25.00
CA VAL A 124 21.15 -14.19 -24.03
C VAL A 124 19.71 -14.49 -24.47
N HIS A 125 19.48 -15.71 -24.95
CA HIS A 125 18.15 -16.14 -25.39
C HIS A 125 17.21 -16.20 -24.18
N ILE A 126 16.39 -15.17 -24.00
CA ILE A 126 15.24 -15.25 -23.09
C ILE A 126 14.18 -16.11 -23.79
N ILE A 127 14.21 -17.41 -23.55
CA ILE A 127 13.22 -18.35 -24.08
C ILE A 127 11.95 -18.22 -23.22
N PHE A 128 11.03 -17.34 -23.64
CA PHE A 128 9.66 -17.35 -23.12
C PHE A 128 8.81 -18.38 -23.89
N LYS A 129 7.83 -19.00 -23.21
CA LYS A 129 6.76 -19.75 -23.90
C LYS A 129 6.12 -18.84 -24.97
N ARG A 130 5.88 -19.41 -26.15
CA ARG A 130 5.44 -18.73 -27.40
C ARG A 130 4.22 -17.80 -27.32
N GLU A 131 3.52 -17.77 -26.19
CA GLU A 131 2.23 -17.08 -26.03
C GLU A 131 2.35 -15.64 -25.52
N HIS A 132 3.54 -15.20 -25.09
CA HIS A 132 3.77 -13.82 -24.64
C HIS A 132 5.04 -13.24 -25.28
N ASN A 133 4.92 -12.75 -26.51
CA ASN A 133 6.01 -12.03 -27.17
C ASN A 133 6.18 -10.65 -26.49
N LEU A 134 7.07 -10.57 -25.52
CA LEU A 134 7.61 -9.29 -25.08
C LEU A 134 8.59 -8.82 -26.16
N THR A 135 8.29 -7.68 -26.77
CA THR A 135 9.15 -7.04 -27.75
C THR A 135 10.10 -6.07 -27.06
N PHE A 136 11.21 -5.71 -27.72
CA PHE A 136 12.13 -4.68 -27.21
C PHE A 136 11.48 -3.31 -27.06
N GLU A 137 10.33 -3.06 -27.70
CA GLU A 137 9.52 -1.86 -27.52
C GLU A 137 8.81 -1.84 -26.16
N ASP A 138 8.51 -3.02 -25.58
CA ASP A 138 7.95 -3.18 -24.24
C ASP A 138 8.99 -2.95 -23.12
N PHE A 139 10.28 -2.99 -23.46
CA PHE A 139 11.41 -2.84 -22.55
C PHE A 139 12.32 -1.67 -22.95
N SER A 140 12.12 -0.50 -22.33
CA SER A 140 13.04 0.62 -22.52
C SER A 140 14.35 0.40 -21.76
N TYR A 141 15.34 -0.21 -22.41
CA TYR A 141 16.71 -0.39 -21.90
C TYR A 141 17.32 0.92 -21.37
N LYS A 142 17.06 2.04 -22.04
CA LYS A 142 17.52 3.38 -21.61
C LYS A 142 16.92 3.79 -20.25
N SER A 143 15.65 3.45 -19.99
CA SER A 143 15.00 3.77 -18.72
C SER A 143 15.51 2.89 -17.57
N LEU A 144 15.71 1.59 -17.82
CA LEU A 144 16.29 0.66 -16.85
C LEU A 144 17.70 1.06 -16.47
N LYS A 145 18.55 1.40 -17.45
CA LYS A 145 19.92 1.88 -17.21
C LYS A 145 19.93 3.14 -16.34
N LYS A 146 19.07 4.14 -16.61
CA LYS A 146 18.99 5.36 -15.79
C LYS A 146 18.55 5.09 -14.35
N ILE A 147 17.59 4.18 -14.14
CA ILE A 147 17.13 3.79 -12.81
C ILE A 147 18.28 3.12 -12.06
N TRP A 148 18.92 2.13 -12.68
CA TRP A 148 20.03 1.41 -12.06
C TRP A 148 21.26 2.28 -11.84
N GLU A 149 21.60 3.20 -12.74
CA GLU A 149 22.70 4.16 -12.54
C GLU A 149 22.46 5.05 -11.32
N LYS A 150 21.22 5.52 -11.12
CA LYS A 150 20.87 6.32 -9.95
C LYS A 150 20.91 5.50 -8.68
N THR A 151 20.36 4.29 -8.73
CA THR A 151 20.33 3.43 -7.56
C THR A 151 21.72 2.91 -7.21
N TYR A 152 22.56 2.60 -8.18
CA TYR A 152 23.94 2.17 -7.95
C TYR A 152 24.79 3.26 -7.29
N LYS A 153 24.58 4.53 -7.66
CA LYS A 153 25.26 5.67 -7.01
C LYS A 153 24.86 5.86 -5.54
N LYS A 154 23.61 5.51 -5.19
CA LYS A 154 23.10 5.59 -3.83
C LYS A 154 22.12 4.43 -3.57
N PRO A 155 22.63 3.24 -3.24
CA PRO A 155 21.78 2.05 -3.09
C PRO A 155 20.85 2.21 -1.89
N PRO A 156 19.55 1.90 -2.01
CA PRO A 156 18.61 2.00 -0.92
C PRO A 156 18.95 0.95 0.13
N SER A 157 19.02 1.35 1.40
CA SER A 157 19.26 0.41 2.49
C SER A 157 18.06 -0.50 2.72
N ASN A 158 16.84 0.00 2.49
CA ASN A 158 15.57 -0.64 2.79
C ASN A 158 14.48 -0.25 1.78
N PHE A 159 13.28 -0.86 1.93
CA PHE A 159 12.16 -0.65 1.01
C PHE A 159 11.63 0.79 1.01
N GLN A 160 11.66 1.49 2.14
CA GLN A 160 11.26 2.90 2.23
C GLN A 160 12.17 3.78 1.35
N GLU A 161 13.48 3.58 1.41
CA GLU A 161 14.43 4.30 0.55
C GLU A 161 14.26 3.92 -0.93
N LEU A 162 13.99 2.65 -1.23
CA LEU A 162 13.70 2.20 -2.59
C LEU A 162 12.48 2.93 -3.16
N ILE A 163 11.38 3.00 -2.41
CA ILE A 163 10.18 3.74 -2.81
C ILE A 163 10.48 5.22 -3.02
N LEU A 164 11.32 5.84 -2.19
CA LEU A 164 11.67 7.26 -2.28
C LEU A 164 12.66 7.57 -3.43
N THR A 165 13.28 6.55 -4.02
CA THR A 165 14.27 6.72 -5.08
C THR A 165 13.64 7.35 -6.33
N GLN A 166 14.27 8.41 -6.85
CA GLN A 166 13.74 9.13 -8.00
C GLN A 166 13.82 8.27 -9.26
N GLY A 167 12.68 8.06 -9.94
CA GLY A 167 12.59 7.21 -11.13
C GLY A 167 12.00 5.82 -10.85
N ILE A 168 11.90 5.42 -9.58
CA ILE A 168 11.18 4.22 -9.18
C ILE A 168 9.72 4.59 -8.91
N GLY A 169 8.87 4.34 -9.93
CA GLY A 169 7.42 4.49 -9.85
C GLY A 169 6.69 3.15 -9.90
N ALA A 170 5.35 3.19 -9.96
CA ALA A 170 4.49 1.99 -9.95
C ALA A 170 4.91 0.93 -11.00
N LYS A 171 5.18 1.35 -12.24
CA LYS A 171 5.60 0.44 -13.33
C LYS A 171 6.92 -0.28 -13.03
N ALA A 172 7.91 0.46 -12.51
CA ALA A 172 9.20 -0.12 -12.15
C ALA A 172 9.05 -1.12 -10.99
N LEU A 173 8.32 -0.77 -9.94
CA LEU A 173 8.04 -1.67 -8.82
C LEU A 173 7.30 -2.93 -9.29
N ARG A 174 6.33 -2.80 -10.20
CA ARG A 174 5.61 -3.94 -10.78
C ARG A 174 6.55 -4.87 -11.53
N ALA A 175 7.39 -4.33 -12.41
CA ALA A 175 8.34 -5.11 -13.20
C ALA A 175 9.36 -5.83 -12.30
N LEU A 176 9.93 -5.13 -11.32
CA LEU A 176 10.84 -5.74 -10.36
C LEU A 176 10.14 -6.84 -9.55
N THR A 177 8.88 -6.61 -9.14
CA THR A 177 8.10 -7.62 -8.40
C THR A 177 7.91 -8.88 -9.23
N LEU A 178 7.49 -8.75 -10.49
CA LEU A 178 7.32 -9.90 -11.38
C LEU A 178 8.63 -10.69 -11.58
N ALA A 179 9.74 -9.98 -11.77
CA ALA A 179 11.06 -10.61 -11.86
C ALA A 179 11.43 -11.33 -10.54
N SER A 180 11.18 -10.69 -9.39
CA SER A 180 11.45 -11.27 -8.08
C SER A 180 10.64 -12.54 -7.82
N GLU A 181 9.35 -12.53 -8.15
CA GLU A 181 8.47 -13.68 -7.98
C GLU A 181 8.89 -14.85 -8.89
N LEU A 182 9.33 -14.55 -10.12
CA LEU A 182 9.79 -15.57 -11.07
C LEU A 182 11.14 -16.18 -10.68
N ILE A 183 12.13 -15.35 -10.34
CA ILE A 183 13.51 -15.78 -10.11
C ILE A 183 13.68 -16.39 -8.72
N TYR A 184 13.12 -15.75 -7.70
CA TYR A 184 13.36 -16.08 -6.30
C TYR A 184 12.17 -16.80 -5.64
N ASN A 185 11.10 -17.11 -6.41
CA ASN A 185 9.90 -17.78 -5.93
C ASN A 185 9.29 -17.14 -4.67
N VAL A 186 9.40 -15.81 -4.56
CA VAL A 186 8.68 -15.01 -3.55
C VAL A 186 7.31 -14.62 -4.09
N LYS A 187 6.42 -14.11 -3.22
CA LYS A 187 5.10 -13.64 -3.62
C LYS A 187 4.79 -12.31 -2.94
N ALA A 188 4.26 -11.36 -3.70
CA ALA A 188 3.62 -10.17 -3.16
C ALA A 188 2.11 -10.43 -2.98
N SER A 189 1.51 -9.78 -2.00
CA SER A 189 0.06 -9.84 -1.83
C SER A 189 -0.66 -9.33 -3.07
N ARG A 190 -1.72 -10.07 -3.43
CA ARG A 190 -2.68 -9.71 -4.49
C ARG A 190 -4.03 -9.25 -3.93
N GLU A 191 -4.13 -9.14 -2.60
CA GLU A 191 -5.37 -8.78 -1.91
C GLU A 191 -5.57 -7.26 -1.92
N ASP A 192 -6.81 -6.84 -2.19
CA ASP A 192 -7.22 -5.45 -2.08
C ASP A 192 -7.35 -5.07 -0.60
N PRO A 193 -6.54 -4.11 -0.08
CA PRO A 193 -6.58 -3.71 1.32
C PRO A 193 -7.80 -2.85 1.70
N VAL A 194 -8.75 -2.66 0.78
CA VAL A 194 -9.96 -1.89 1.04
C VAL A 194 -10.79 -2.53 2.17
N ILE A 195 -11.17 -1.68 3.12
CA ILE A 195 -12.16 -1.95 4.16
C ILE A 195 -13.47 -1.35 3.64
N TYR A 196 -14.49 -2.18 3.44
CA TYR A 196 -15.80 -1.72 2.98
C TYR A 196 -16.34 -0.64 3.92
N SER A 197 -16.70 0.52 3.37
CA SER A 197 -17.04 1.68 4.18
C SER A 197 -18.51 1.83 4.52
N TYR A 198 -19.38 0.91 4.08
CA TYR A 198 -20.83 1.12 4.17
C TYR A 198 -21.62 -0.16 4.43
N ALA A 199 -21.17 -1.05 5.32
CA ALA A 199 -21.98 -2.22 5.72
C ALA A 199 -23.40 -1.84 6.16
N HIS A 200 -23.56 -0.62 6.71
CA HIS A 200 -24.83 -0.10 7.21
C HIS A 200 -25.25 1.23 6.57
N GLY A 201 -24.60 1.66 5.49
CA GLY A 201 -24.90 2.92 4.80
C GLY A 201 -24.08 4.13 5.28
N GLY A 202 -24.10 5.22 4.51
CA GLY A 202 -23.33 6.43 4.76
C GLY A 202 -24.14 7.50 5.51
N LYS A 203 -23.44 8.32 6.30
CA LYS A 203 -24.02 9.51 6.95
C LYS A 203 -24.69 10.45 5.93
N ASP A 204 -24.06 10.61 4.76
CA ASP A 204 -24.49 11.54 3.71
C ASP A 204 -25.49 10.91 2.73
N GLY A 205 -25.99 9.71 3.02
CA GLY A 205 -26.99 9.05 2.17
C GLY A 205 -26.46 8.31 0.95
N HIS A 206 -25.14 8.30 0.72
CA HIS A 206 -24.50 7.57 -0.37
C HIS A 206 -23.60 6.43 0.16
N PRO A 207 -23.68 5.20 -0.38
CA PRO A 207 -24.60 4.76 -1.45
C PRO A 207 -26.07 4.68 -1.00
N TYR A 208 -26.33 4.54 0.29
CA TYR A 208 -27.65 4.63 0.93
C TYR A 208 -27.49 5.22 2.34
N ARG A 209 -28.57 5.75 2.93
CA ARG A 209 -28.55 6.31 4.30
C ARG A 209 -28.18 5.25 5.33
N LEU A 210 -27.49 5.70 6.39
CA LEU A 210 -27.19 4.88 7.56
C LEU A 210 -28.49 4.22 8.10
N ASN A 211 -28.55 2.89 8.03
CA ASN A 211 -29.63 2.08 8.56
C ASN A 211 -29.33 1.73 10.01
N LYS A 212 -29.74 2.63 10.93
CA LYS A 212 -29.56 2.44 12.38
C LYS A 212 -30.13 1.12 12.89
N LYS A 213 -31.30 0.70 12.38
CA LYS A 213 -31.91 -0.57 12.79
C LYS A 213 -31.02 -1.75 12.46
N LEU A 214 -30.48 -1.80 11.24
CA LEU A 214 -29.54 -2.85 10.85
C LEU A 214 -28.28 -2.83 11.72
N TYR A 215 -27.81 -1.63 12.10
CA TYR A 215 -26.67 -1.45 12.99
C TYR A 215 -26.93 -2.07 14.36
N ASP A 216 -28.06 -1.73 14.98
CA ASP A 216 -28.47 -2.27 16.29
C ASP A 216 -28.65 -3.79 16.24
N THR A 217 -29.26 -4.32 15.17
CA THR A 217 -29.42 -5.76 14.97
C THR A 217 -28.06 -6.47 14.87
N THR A 218 -27.10 -5.94 14.09
CA THR A 218 -25.76 -6.53 14.00
C THR A 218 -25.04 -6.53 15.35
N ILE A 219 -25.16 -5.46 16.14
CA ILE A 219 -24.57 -5.41 17.49
C ILE A 219 -25.20 -6.50 18.38
N GLN A 220 -26.53 -6.60 18.40
CA GLN A 220 -27.24 -7.60 19.20
C GLN A 220 -26.85 -9.02 18.82
N GLU A 221 -26.76 -9.33 17.52
CA GLU A 221 -26.33 -10.65 17.04
C GLU A 221 -24.91 -11.00 17.50
N LEU A 222 -23.97 -10.05 17.41
CA LEU A 222 -22.59 -10.24 17.89
C LEU A 222 -22.53 -10.44 19.41
N GLU A 223 -23.31 -9.66 20.16
CA GLU A 223 -23.43 -9.84 21.62
C GLU A 223 -23.99 -11.23 21.96
N GLU A 224 -25.02 -11.69 21.26
CA GLU A 224 -25.56 -13.03 21.46
C GLU A 224 -24.56 -14.13 21.14
N ILE A 225 -23.80 -14.00 20.03
CA ILE A 225 -22.75 -14.95 19.66
C ILE A 225 -21.69 -15.00 20.76
N LEU A 226 -21.24 -13.85 21.27
CA LEU A 226 -20.25 -13.78 22.35
C LEU A 226 -20.77 -14.41 23.66
N ARG A 227 -22.07 -14.26 23.97
CA ARG A 227 -22.70 -14.93 25.12
C ARG A 227 -22.68 -16.46 24.96
N LYS A 228 -23.03 -16.96 23.76
CA LYS A 228 -23.22 -18.39 23.46
C LYS A 228 -21.92 -19.15 23.21
N ILE A 229 -20.85 -18.47 22.82
CA ILE A 229 -19.54 -19.09 22.56
C ILE A 229 -18.98 -19.73 23.85
N LYS A 230 -18.41 -20.93 23.73
CA LYS A 230 -17.72 -21.64 24.82
C LYS A 230 -16.27 -21.15 24.96
N LEU A 231 -16.09 -19.95 25.49
CA LEU A 231 -14.80 -19.41 25.92
C LEU A 231 -14.76 -19.24 27.44
N ARG A 232 -13.56 -19.07 28.00
CA ARG A 232 -13.41 -18.74 29.42
C ARG A 232 -14.02 -17.36 29.69
N GLU A 233 -14.58 -17.15 30.87
CA GLU A 233 -15.23 -15.88 31.24
C GLU A 233 -14.29 -14.67 31.12
N SER A 234 -12.99 -14.85 31.40
CA SER A 234 -11.98 -13.81 31.22
C SER A 234 -11.82 -13.38 29.75
N GLU A 235 -11.86 -14.35 28.83
CA GLU A 235 -11.73 -14.10 27.37
C GLU A 235 -13.01 -13.45 26.83
N LYS A 236 -14.19 -13.88 27.31
CA LYS A 236 -15.46 -13.24 26.98
C LYS A 236 -15.50 -11.79 27.42
N LEU A 237 -15.11 -11.50 28.66
CA LEU A 237 -15.04 -10.13 29.19
C LEU A 237 -14.10 -9.24 28.36
N GLU A 238 -12.97 -9.77 27.90
CA GLU A 238 -12.05 -9.04 27.03
C GLU A 238 -12.69 -8.73 25.67
N LEU A 239 -13.39 -9.71 25.06
CA LEU A 239 -14.10 -9.52 23.80
C LEU A 239 -15.26 -8.52 23.92
N PHE A 240 -16.03 -8.57 25.01
CA PHE A 240 -17.09 -7.59 25.28
C PHE A 240 -16.55 -6.17 25.47
N ARG A 241 -15.35 -6.01 26.06
CA ARG A 241 -14.69 -4.70 26.15
C ARG A 241 -14.19 -4.19 24.80
N LYS A 242 -13.79 -5.09 23.89
CA LYS A 242 -13.35 -4.74 22.54
C LYS A 242 -14.51 -4.46 21.59
N LEU A 243 -15.68 -5.07 21.80
CA LEU A 243 -16.81 -4.96 20.88
C LEU A 243 -17.21 -3.50 20.58
N PRO A 244 -17.36 -2.58 21.56
CA PRO A 244 -17.63 -1.17 21.27
C PRO A 244 -16.52 -0.47 20.48
N GLN A 245 -15.27 -0.90 20.63
CA GLN A 245 -14.12 -0.31 19.94
C GLN A 245 -14.12 -0.61 18.45
N ILE A 246 -14.78 -1.69 18.03
CA ILE A 246 -14.95 -2.05 16.61
C ILE A 246 -15.87 -1.06 15.89
N PHE A 247 -16.80 -0.43 16.62
CA PHE A 247 -17.85 0.42 16.08
C PHE A 247 -17.61 1.93 16.28
N ASN A 248 -16.57 2.31 17.04
CA ASN A 248 -16.16 3.71 17.19
C ASN A 248 -15.23 4.11 16.02
N PHE A 249 -15.82 4.73 15.00
CA PHE A 249 -15.11 5.38 13.89
C PHE A 249 -14.86 6.86 14.17
#